data_AF-A0A5J4KUM3-F1
#
_entry.id   AF-A0A5J4KUM3-F1
#
_cell.length_a   1.000
_cell.length_b   1.000
_cell.length_c   1.000
_cell.angle_alpha   90.00
_cell.angle_beta   90.00
_cell.angle_gamma   90.00
#
_symmetry.space_group_name_H-M   'P 1'
#
loop_
_entity.id
_entity.type
_entity.pdbx_description
1 polymer ?
#
loop_
_entity_poly.entity_id
_entity_poly.type
_entity_poly.pdbx_seq_one_letter_code
_entity_poly.pdbx_strand_id
1 'polypeptide(L)'
;MSEKKLFASTNAGKYAIGSAYGPDIVEGQVLKILLGGQWLSGRVRIRHNHDAAEHMGSAQSVDAYATSSLGKDDVVEASEESFPASDAPAWTDERSASPQSVANSKDTYYFVADKDGSIYDLAPGMQIQTQ
;
A
#
# COMPACT_ATOMS: atom_id res chain seq x y z
N MET A 1 -18.44 19.64 -19.60
CA MET A 1 -18.01 18.84 -18.44
C MET A 1 -19.22 18.41 -17.65
N SER A 2 -19.36 17.11 -17.40
CA SER A 2 -20.46 16.56 -16.60
C SER A 2 -19.92 16.09 -15.26
N GLU A 3 -20.53 16.55 -14.16
CA GLU A 3 -20.23 16.06 -12.82
C GLU A 3 -20.86 14.67 -12.62
N LYS A 4 -20.04 13.71 -12.22
CA LYS A 4 -20.44 12.32 -11.99
C LYS A 4 -19.77 11.80 -10.72
N LYS A 5 -20.18 10.61 -10.28
CA LYS A 5 -19.57 9.91 -9.15
C LYS A 5 -18.83 8.67 -9.62
N LEU A 6 -17.82 8.27 -8.86
CA LEU A 6 -17.13 7.01 -9.06
C LEU A 6 -17.89 5.86 -8.39
N PHE A 7 -17.92 4.72 -9.06
CA PHE A 7 -18.51 3.48 -8.56
C PHE A 7 -17.53 2.33 -8.75
N ALA A 8 -17.60 1.32 -7.90
CA ALA A 8 -17.00 0.03 -8.23
C ALA A 8 -17.70 -0.51 -9.49
N SER A 9 -16.91 -0.85 -10.51
CA SER A 9 -17.45 -1.44 -11.74
C SER A 9 -17.93 -2.86 -11.48
N THR A 10 -18.78 -3.36 -12.38
CA THR A 10 -19.06 -4.80 -12.49
C THR A 10 -17.83 -5.61 -12.90
N ASN A 11 -16.86 -4.96 -13.57
CA ASN A 11 -15.55 -5.54 -13.84
C ASN A 11 -14.69 -5.51 -12.57
N ALA A 12 -14.32 -6.69 -12.08
CA ALA A 12 -13.57 -6.85 -10.85
C ALA A 12 -12.29 -5.99 -10.85
N GLY A 13 -12.09 -5.19 -9.81
CA GLY A 13 -10.93 -4.34 -9.63
C GLY A 13 -10.95 -3.02 -10.42
N LYS A 14 -12.02 -2.74 -11.18
CA LYS A 14 -12.14 -1.49 -11.95
C LYS A 14 -13.13 -0.51 -11.32
N TYR A 15 -13.01 0.74 -11.75
CA TYR A 15 -13.95 1.80 -11.42
C TYR A 15 -14.77 2.21 -12.63
N ALA A 16 -16.05 2.50 -12.42
CA ALA A 16 -16.98 2.98 -13.44
C ALA A 16 -17.51 4.38 -13.10
N ILE A 17 -17.87 5.12 -14.13
CA ILE A 17 -18.28 6.52 -14.03
C ILE A 17 -19.81 6.63 -14.03
N GLY A 18 -20.38 7.26 -13.00
CA GLY A 18 -21.81 7.59 -12.87
C GLY A 18 -22.68 6.45 -12.34
N SER A 19 -22.35 5.20 -12.63
CA SER A 19 -22.98 4.00 -12.05
C SER A 19 -22.04 2.79 -12.17
N ALA A 20 -22.35 1.68 -11.50
CA ALA A 20 -21.60 0.43 -11.60
C ALA A 20 -21.64 -0.21 -13.02
N TYR A 21 -22.61 0.17 -13.84
CA TYR A 21 -22.76 -0.24 -15.25
C TYR A 21 -22.30 0.86 -16.23
N GLY A 22 -21.74 1.95 -15.71
CA GLY A 22 -21.23 3.05 -16.50
C GLY A 22 -19.96 2.68 -17.27
N PRO A 23 -19.41 3.62 -18.06
CA PRO A 23 -18.13 3.40 -18.70
C PRO A 23 -17.04 3.23 -17.64
N ASP A 24 -16.21 2.22 -17.84
CA ASP A 24 -15.02 1.99 -17.02
C ASP A 24 -14.01 3.11 -17.21
N ILE A 25 -13.30 3.41 -16.13
CA ILE A 25 -12.10 4.23 -16.18
C ILE A 25 -10.99 3.47 -16.87
N VAL A 26 -10.28 4.19 -17.73
CA VAL A 26 -9.13 3.66 -18.47
C VAL A 26 -7.85 4.36 -18.03
N GLU A 27 -6.72 3.68 -18.15
CA GLU A 27 -5.42 4.29 -17.90
C GLU A 27 -5.20 5.51 -18.81
N GLY A 28 -4.64 6.58 -18.26
CA GLY A 28 -4.34 7.81 -18.96
C GLY A 28 -5.55 8.73 -19.14
N GLN A 29 -6.75 8.32 -18.72
CA GLN A 29 -7.95 9.15 -18.82
C GLN A 29 -7.77 10.46 -18.05
N VAL A 30 -7.99 11.58 -18.75
CA VAL A 30 -8.00 12.91 -18.14
C VAL A 30 -9.34 13.14 -17.47
N LEU A 31 -9.30 13.43 -16.17
CA LEU A 31 -10.50 13.78 -15.40
C LEU A 31 -10.15 14.79 -14.31
N LYS A 32 -11.17 15.38 -13.70
CA LYS A 32 -11.00 16.15 -12.46
C LYS A 32 -11.63 15.41 -11.30
N ILE A 33 -10.99 15.47 -10.13
CA ILE A 33 -11.55 14.94 -8.88
C ILE A 33 -11.83 16.10 -7.92
N LEU A 34 -12.89 16.00 -7.10
CA LEU A 34 -13.16 16.96 -6.04
C LEU A 34 -12.47 16.50 -4.75
N LEU A 35 -11.49 17.27 -4.29
CA LEU A 35 -10.80 17.04 -3.02
C LEU A 35 -10.74 18.35 -2.22
N GLY A 36 -11.14 18.31 -0.94
CA GLY A 36 -11.10 19.50 -0.07
C GLY A 36 -11.94 20.69 -0.60
N GLY A 37 -12.98 20.43 -1.39
CA GLY A 37 -13.79 21.49 -2.02
C GLY A 37 -13.18 22.12 -3.28
N GLN A 38 -12.09 21.55 -3.81
CA GLN A 38 -11.43 22.03 -5.02
C GLN A 38 -11.39 20.96 -6.10
N TRP A 39 -11.59 21.37 -7.35
CA TRP A 39 -11.46 20.50 -8.51
C TRP A 39 -10.00 20.43 -8.95
N LEU A 40 -9.41 19.23 -8.88
CA LEU A 40 -8.04 18.96 -9.31
C LEU A 40 -8.05 18.24 -10.65
N SER A 41 -7.39 18.81 -11.66
CA SER A 41 -7.19 18.15 -12.96
C SER A 41 -6.01 17.18 -12.90
N GLY A 42 -6.13 16.08 -13.62
CA GLY A 42 -5.08 15.07 -13.68
C GLY A 42 -5.46 13.86 -14.50
N ARG A 43 -4.70 12.79 -14.33
CA ARG A 43 -4.83 11.57 -15.11
C ARG A 43 -4.89 10.33 -14.23
N VAL A 44 -5.64 9.34 -14.68
CA VAL A 44 -5.68 8.04 -14.02
C VAL A 44 -4.49 7.19 -14.46
N ARG A 45 -3.93 6.43 -13.53
CA ARG A 45 -2.86 5.47 -13.73
C ARG A 45 -3.21 4.15 -13.05
N ILE A 46 -2.60 3.08 -13.53
CA ILE A 46 -2.78 1.74 -12.99
C ILE A 46 -1.43 1.26 -12.49
N ARG A 47 -1.39 0.83 -11.24
CA ARG A 47 -0.28 0.06 -10.71
C ARG A 47 -0.61 -1.42 -10.91
N HIS A 48 0.13 -2.05 -11.80
CA HIS A 48 0.12 -3.50 -11.94
C HIS A 48 0.98 -4.09 -10.82
N ASN A 49 0.36 -4.78 -9.87
CA ASN A 49 1.11 -5.62 -8.95
C ASN A 49 1.43 -6.91 -9.70
N HIS A 50 2.58 -6.94 -10.38
CA HIS A 50 3.18 -8.20 -10.78
C HIS A 50 3.56 -8.94 -9.49
N ASP A 51 2.79 -9.96 -9.12
CA ASP A 51 3.27 -10.96 -8.18
C ASP A 51 4.55 -11.55 -8.77
N ALA A 52 5.69 -11.23 -8.16
CA ALA A 52 6.95 -11.89 -8.40
C ALA A 52 6.82 -13.33 -7.89
N ALA A 53 6.32 -14.22 -8.74
CA ALA A 53 6.49 -15.65 -8.60
C ALA A 53 7.96 -16.03 -8.91
N GLU A 54 8.91 -15.53 -8.12
CA GLU A 54 10.30 -15.99 -8.12
C GLU A 54 10.82 -15.99 -6.68
N HIS A 55 10.69 -17.13 -6.00
CA HIS A 55 11.71 -17.72 -5.11
C HIS A 55 11.24 -19.13 -4.68
N MET A 56 11.01 -20.03 -5.65
CA MET A 56 11.31 -21.45 -5.44
C MET A 56 12.77 -21.64 -5.84
N GLY A 57 13.66 -21.77 -4.86
CA GLY A 57 15.07 -22.03 -5.16
C GLY A 57 15.97 -21.97 -3.93
N SER A 58 16.08 -23.11 -3.24
CA SER A 58 17.20 -23.49 -2.38
C SER A 58 17.53 -22.59 -1.17
N ALA A 59 16.82 -22.83 -0.06
CA ALA A 59 17.42 -22.63 1.26
C ALA A 59 18.61 -23.62 1.40
N GLN A 60 19.79 -23.09 1.11
CA GLN A 60 21.05 -23.78 1.11
C GLN A 60 21.48 -24.11 2.54
N SER A 61 21.70 -25.41 2.74
CA SER A 61 22.49 -26.13 3.74
C SER A 61 23.16 -25.35 4.88
N VAL A 62 22.90 -25.88 6.07
CA VAL A 62 23.68 -25.84 7.32
C VAL A 62 25.18 -26.00 7.09
N ASP A 63 26.00 -25.10 7.65
CA ASP A 63 27.38 -25.29 8.14
C ASP A 63 27.84 -23.93 8.73
N ALA A 64 27.93 -23.71 10.05
CA ALA A 64 28.85 -24.25 11.03
C ALA A 64 30.31 -23.70 10.91
N TYR A 65 30.67 -22.89 11.92
CA TYR A 65 32.01 -22.46 12.36
C TYR A 65 32.81 -21.45 11.50
N ALA A 66 32.97 -20.22 12.02
CA ALA A 66 34.27 -19.55 12.22
C ALA A 66 34.10 -18.13 12.77
N THR A 67 33.82 -17.98 14.07
CA THR A 67 34.08 -16.70 14.76
C THR A 67 35.54 -16.65 15.14
N SER A 68 36.30 -15.83 14.40
CA SER A 68 37.66 -15.43 14.73
C SER A 68 37.70 -14.78 16.11
N SER A 69 38.54 -15.37 16.96
CA SER A 69 39.10 -14.82 18.19
C SER A 69 39.62 -13.39 18.02
N LEU A 70 39.38 -12.54 19.01
CA LEU A 70 40.37 -11.70 19.73
C LEU A 70 39.74 -10.36 20.17
N GLY A 71 39.76 -10.09 21.48
CA GLY A 71 39.47 -8.76 22.02
C GLY A 71 38.60 -8.79 23.27
N LYS A 72 39.24 -9.04 24.42
CA LYS A 72 38.68 -8.75 25.76
C LYS A 72 38.57 -7.24 25.88
N ASP A 73 37.35 -6.71 25.99
CA ASP A 73 37.10 -5.36 26.47
C ASP A 73 36.34 -5.46 27.79
N ASP A 74 37.05 -5.06 28.85
CA ASP A 74 36.65 -5.15 30.25
C ASP A 74 35.82 -3.90 30.58
N VAL A 75 34.50 -3.99 30.43
CA VAL A 75 33.59 -2.89 30.77
C VAL A 75 33.06 -3.12 32.18
N VAL A 76 33.56 -2.30 33.10
CA VAL A 76 33.20 -2.22 34.53
C VAL A 76 31.68 -2.10 34.69
N GLU A 77 31.10 -2.99 35.50
CA GLU A 77 29.68 -3.02 35.86
C GLU A 77 29.27 -1.71 36.57
N ALA A 78 28.45 -0.91 35.89
CA ALA A 78 27.74 0.21 36.50
C ALA A 78 26.47 -0.33 37.19
N SER A 79 26.57 -0.47 38.51
CA SER A 79 25.51 -0.43 39.53
C SER A 79 24.07 -0.69 39.05
N GLU A 80 23.53 -1.82 39.49
CA GLU A 80 22.16 -2.28 39.29
C GLU A 80 21.13 -1.37 39.98
N GLU A 81 20.80 -0.23 39.36
CA GLU A 81 19.55 0.47 39.68
C GLU A 81 18.38 -0.45 39.28
N SER A 82 17.69 -0.98 40.29
CA SER A 82 16.43 -1.71 40.14
C SER A 82 15.39 -0.82 39.50
N PHE A 83 15.29 -0.87 38.17
CA PHE A 83 14.09 -0.43 37.49
C PHE A 83 12.95 -1.36 37.93
N PRO A 84 11.84 -0.85 38.50
CA PRO A 84 10.66 -1.68 38.65
C PRO A 84 10.34 -2.23 37.26
N ALA A 85 10.09 -3.54 37.17
CA ALA A 85 9.62 -4.16 35.94
C ALA A 85 8.33 -3.45 35.52
N SER A 86 8.47 -2.40 34.70
CA SER A 86 7.37 -1.81 33.97
C SER A 86 6.91 -2.90 33.03
N ASP A 87 5.85 -3.58 33.47
CA ASP A 87 5.03 -4.48 32.70
C ASP A 87 4.94 -3.92 31.28
N ALA A 88 5.68 -4.55 30.35
CA ALA A 88 5.61 -4.16 28.96
C ALA A 88 4.16 -4.41 28.55
N PRO A 89 3.44 -3.40 28.03
CA PRO A 89 2.04 -3.59 27.70
C PRO A 89 1.94 -4.78 26.75
N ALA A 90 1.10 -5.74 27.10
CA ALA A 90 0.77 -6.90 26.29
C ALA A 90 0.03 -6.47 25.02
N TRP A 91 0.76 -5.85 24.10
CA TRP A 91 0.46 -5.97 22.68
C TRP A 91 0.86 -7.40 22.34
N THR A 92 0.01 -8.31 22.81
CA THR A 92 -0.22 -9.57 22.15
C THR A 92 -0.14 -9.26 20.67
N ASP A 93 0.83 -9.86 19.99
CA ASP A 93 0.77 -10.10 18.56
C ASP A 93 -0.49 -10.97 18.34
N GLU A 94 -1.66 -10.37 18.54
CA GLU A 94 -2.73 -10.52 17.60
C GLU A 94 -2.10 -10.04 16.30
N ARG A 95 -1.44 -10.99 15.65
CA ARG A 95 -1.40 -11.15 14.21
C ARG A 95 -2.84 -10.96 13.78
N SER A 96 -3.25 -9.69 13.77
CA SER A 96 -4.34 -9.15 13.00
C SER A 96 -4.10 -9.84 11.71
N ALA A 97 -4.98 -10.79 11.40
CA ALA A 97 -4.93 -11.51 10.17
C ALA A 97 -4.71 -10.41 9.14
N SER A 98 -3.47 -10.27 8.66
CA SER A 98 -3.21 -9.62 7.40
C SER A 98 -4.21 -10.36 6.56
N PRO A 99 -5.26 -9.72 6.00
CA PRO A 99 -6.13 -10.44 5.11
C PRO A 99 -5.15 -11.05 4.13
N GLN A 100 -4.96 -12.38 4.22
CA GLN A 100 -4.04 -13.10 3.38
C GLN A 100 -4.53 -12.66 2.03
N SER A 101 -3.74 -11.79 1.42
CA SER A 101 -4.12 -11.12 0.20
C SER A 101 -4.12 -12.28 -0.75
N VAL A 102 -5.30 -12.88 -0.92
CA VAL A 102 -5.58 -13.89 -1.92
C VAL A 102 -4.97 -13.28 -3.15
N ALA A 103 -3.86 -13.88 -3.59
CA ALA A 103 -3.02 -13.41 -4.67
C ALA A 103 -3.91 -13.33 -5.91
N ASN A 104 -4.52 -12.17 -6.03
CA ASN A 104 -5.27 -11.71 -7.15
C ASN A 104 -4.51 -10.44 -7.44
N SER A 105 -3.65 -10.51 -8.45
CA SER A 105 -2.87 -9.40 -8.97
C SER A 105 -3.84 -8.28 -9.35
N LYS A 106 -4.25 -7.50 -8.35
CA LYS A 106 -5.29 -6.47 -8.48
C LYS A 106 -4.59 -5.21 -8.94
N ASP A 107 -4.82 -4.89 -10.20
CA ASP A 107 -4.57 -3.57 -10.75
C ASP A 107 -5.14 -2.51 -9.82
N THR A 108 -4.27 -1.65 -9.29
CA THR A 108 -4.66 -0.58 -8.36
C THR A 108 -4.70 0.73 -9.12
N TYR A 109 -5.88 1.35 -9.20
CA TYR A 109 -6.08 2.61 -9.90
C TYR A 109 -5.80 3.79 -8.97
N TYR A 110 -4.97 4.73 -9.44
CA TYR A 110 -4.65 5.96 -8.72
C TYR A 110 -4.71 7.17 -9.67
N PHE A 111 -4.90 8.35 -9.10
CA PHE A 111 -4.97 9.62 -9.81
C PHE A 111 -3.69 10.42 -9.58
N VAL A 112 -3.15 11.00 -10.64
CA VAL A 112 -1.99 11.90 -10.59
C VAL A 112 -2.43 13.29 -11.01
N ALA A 113 -2.31 14.27 -10.10
CA ALA A 113 -2.68 15.65 -10.37
C ALA A 113 -1.68 16.33 -11.32
N ASP A 114 -2.17 17.08 -12.31
CA ASP A 114 -1.33 17.75 -13.31
C ASP A 114 -0.55 18.94 -12.72
N LYS A 115 -1.08 19.57 -11.65
CA LYS A 115 -0.50 20.78 -11.07
C LYS A 115 0.85 20.54 -10.42
N ASP A 116 0.97 19.46 -9.67
CA ASP A 116 2.07 19.20 -8.75
C ASP A 116 2.53 17.73 -8.74
N GLY A 117 1.88 16.87 -9.53
CA GLY A 117 2.22 15.44 -9.60
C GLY A 117 1.79 14.63 -8.38
N SER A 118 1.04 15.22 -7.44
CA SER A 118 0.54 14.49 -6.28
C SER A 118 -0.32 13.30 -6.67
N ILE A 119 -0.15 12.22 -5.90
CA ILE A 119 -0.82 10.95 -6.11
C ILE A 119 -1.96 10.81 -5.11
N TYR A 120 -3.13 10.42 -5.61
CA TYR A 120 -4.33 10.21 -4.82
C TYR A 120 -4.94 8.86 -5.16
N ASP A 121 -5.31 8.10 -4.14
CA ASP A 121 -6.05 6.86 -4.35
C ASP A 121 -7.47 7.16 -4.81
N LEU A 122 -7.96 6.34 -5.74
CA LEU A 122 -9.35 6.40 -6.19
C LEU A 122 -10.22 5.51 -5.30
N ALA A 123 -11.38 6.02 -4.93
CA ALA A 123 -12.36 5.31 -4.11
C ALA A 123 -13.79 5.48 -4.67
N PRO A 124 -14.69 4.50 -4.45
CA PRO A 124 -16.11 4.66 -4.76
C PRO A 124 -16.71 5.87 -4.05
N GLY A 125 -17.64 6.57 -4.69
CA GLY A 125 -18.34 7.74 -4.16
C GLY A 125 -17.66 9.08 -4.44
N MET A 126 -16.38 9.08 -4.82
CA MET A 126 -15.66 10.31 -5.20
C MET A 126 -16.37 11.05 -6.35
N GLN A 127 -16.44 12.37 -6.24
CA GLN A 127 -16.99 13.22 -7.29
C GLN A 127 -15.93 13.53 -8.34
N ILE A 128 -16.31 13.35 -9.61
CA ILE A 128 -15.44 13.54 -10.76
C ILE A 128 -16.10 14.38 -11.85
N GLN A 129 -15.28 15.09 -12.64
CA GLN A 129 -15.70 15.69 -13.90
C GLN A 129 -14.92 15.05 -15.04
N THR A 130 -15.65 14.52 -16.02
CA THR A 130 -15.05 14.10 -17.29
C THR A 130 -15.07 15.28 -18.26
N GLN A 131 -14.05 15.38 -19.12
CA GLN A 131 -14.05 16.36 -20.20
C GLN A 131 -15.23 16.16 -21.14
#